data_AF-A0AAU9W8M9-F1
#
_entry.id   AF-A0AAU9W8M9-F1
#
_cell.length_a   1.000
_cell.length_b   1.000
_cell.length_c   1.000
_cell.angle_alpha   90.00
_cell.angle_beta   90.00
_cell.angle_gamma   90.00
#
_symmetry.space_group_name_H-M   'P 1'
#
loop_
_entity.id
_entity.type
_entity.pdbx_description
1 polymer ?
#
loop_
_entity_poly.entity_id
_entity_poly.type
_entity_poly.pdbx_seq_one_letter_code
_entity_poly.pdbx_strand_id
1 'polypeptide(L)'
;MIVPMWPTQSWYPKLLRMLVAAPRVLPQQRTALQMPGMPQEVHPLFRKMPGSKPTVVKFEAYPDNPNICFVTTLKAYLNRTSSLRGGAQQLFISHYKPFKPVSGDTISRWVKAVMQKSGIDVNLFKPHSTRAAATSKALLKSVPLEHILSVAGWSSSDTFAKFYSKPVINTDSFSNVLLQE
;
A
#
# COMPACT_ATOMS: atom_id res chain seq x y z
N MET A 1 19.18 7.68 -6.93
CA MET A 1 19.41 8.81 -7.83
C MET A 1 19.51 8.26 -9.25
N ILE A 2 18.72 8.77 -10.19
CA ILE A 2 18.83 8.41 -11.61
C ILE A 2 19.59 9.55 -12.28
N VAL A 3 20.70 9.26 -12.95
CA VAL A 3 21.52 10.26 -13.64
C VAL A 3 21.80 9.79 -15.06
N PRO A 4 21.71 10.66 -16.08
CA PRO A 4 22.13 10.32 -17.45
C PRO A 4 23.62 9.96 -17.49
N MET A 5 23.96 8.96 -18.30
CA MET A 5 25.33 8.44 -18.40
C MET A 5 26.15 9.29 -19.39
N TRP A 6 26.82 10.33 -18.89
CA TRP A 6 27.68 11.23 -19.69
C TRP A 6 29.08 11.39 -19.08
N PRO A 7 30.03 10.51 -19.45
CA PRO A 7 31.36 10.47 -18.82
C PRO A 7 32.23 11.72 -19.05
N THR A 8 31.97 12.46 -20.13
CA THR A 8 32.75 13.63 -20.56
C THR A 8 32.38 14.91 -19.82
N GLN A 9 31.29 14.90 -19.05
CA GLN A 9 30.86 16.08 -18.31
C GLN A 9 31.70 16.31 -17.06
N SER A 10 32.04 17.57 -16.80
CA SER A 10 32.90 17.98 -15.67
C SER A 10 32.35 17.59 -14.29
N TRP A 11 31.05 17.32 -14.19
CA TRP A 11 30.39 16.84 -12.97
C TRP A 11 30.49 15.32 -12.76
N TYR A 12 30.78 14.53 -13.79
CA TYR A 12 30.75 13.06 -13.72
C TYR A 12 31.81 12.46 -12.76
N PRO A 13 33.08 12.93 -12.72
CA PRO A 13 34.05 12.45 -11.74
C PRO A 13 33.68 12.79 -10.28
N LYS A 14 33.01 13.94 -10.05
CA LYS A 14 32.52 14.33 -8.73
C LYS A 14 31.38 13.42 -8.27
N LEU A 15 30.48 13.07 -9.18
CA LEU A 15 29.41 12.10 -8.95
C LEU A 15 29.99 10.74 -8.52
N LEU A 16 30.96 10.20 -9.26
CA LEU A 16 31.58 8.91 -8.91
C LEU A 16 32.25 8.94 -7.53
N ARG A 17 32.94 10.03 -7.19
CA ARG A 17 33.51 10.22 -5.84
C ARG A 17 32.43 10.23 -4.75
N MET A 18 31.28 10.84 -5.02
CA MET A 18 30.15 10.84 -4.08
C MET A 18 29.52 9.46 -3.90
N LEU A 19 29.51 8.62 -4.93
CA LEU A 19 28.96 7.25 -4.85
C LEU A 19 29.82 6.31 -3.98
N VAL A 20 31.12 6.59 -3.87
CA VAL A 20 32.07 5.79 -3.05
C VAL A 20 32.28 6.40 -1.66
N ALA A 21 31.86 7.65 -1.45
CA ALA A 21 31.99 8.32 -0.16
C ALA A 21 31.07 7.71 0.92
N ALA A 22 31.50 7.80 2.18
CA ALA A 22 30.67 7.41 3.32
C ALA A 22 29.30 8.12 3.27
N PRO A 23 28.18 7.39 3.40
CA PRO A 23 26.86 7.97 3.30
C PRO A 23 26.66 9.02 4.39
N ARG A 24 26.52 10.28 3.98
CA ARG A 24 26.21 11.38 4.90
C ARG A 24 24.71 11.42 5.13
N VAL A 25 24.29 11.24 6.39
CA VAL A 25 22.90 11.47 6.78
C VAL A 25 22.70 12.97 6.88
N LEU A 26 21.89 13.53 5.98
CA LEU A 26 21.47 14.93 6.10
C LEU A 26 20.45 15.02 7.24
N PRO A 27 20.70 15.82 8.29
CA PRO A 27 19.73 15.98 9.36
C PRO A 27 18.48 16.66 8.80
N GLN A 28 17.31 16.12 9.17
CA GLN A 28 16.02 16.68 8.76
C GLN A 28 15.80 18.02 9.50
N GLN A 29 16.24 19.11 8.91
CA GLN A 29 16.04 20.46 9.46
C GLN A 29 14.93 21.18 8.70
N ARG A 30 14.11 21.98 9.41
CA ARG A 30 13.04 22.79 8.77
C ARG A 30 13.58 23.81 7.77
N THR A 31 14.85 24.17 7.91
CA THR A 31 15.61 25.10 7.06
C THR A 31 16.29 24.41 5.87
N ALA A 32 16.17 23.07 5.74
CA ALA A 32 16.90 22.32 4.71
C ALA A 32 16.44 22.63 3.28
N LEU A 33 15.24 23.20 3.11
CA LEU A 33 14.72 23.63 1.81
C LEU A 33 14.03 24.99 1.98
N GLN A 34 14.81 26.06 1.81
CA GLN A 34 14.33 27.44 1.82
C GLN A 34 14.18 27.97 0.40
N MET A 35 13.32 28.97 0.21
CA MET A 35 13.17 29.67 -1.06
C MET A 35 14.45 30.46 -1.39
N PRO A 36 14.96 30.42 -2.64
CA PRO A 36 16.07 31.27 -3.06
C PRO A 36 15.69 32.75 -2.89
N GLY A 37 16.48 33.51 -2.12
CA GLY A 37 16.22 34.93 -1.83
C GLY A 37 15.28 35.20 -0.65
N MET A 38 14.66 34.17 -0.05
CA MET A 38 13.81 34.30 1.15
C MET A 38 14.16 33.19 2.16
N PRO A 39 15.26 33.34 2.92
CA PRO A 39 15.75 32.29 3.84
C PRO A 39 14.79 31.95 4.99
N GLN A 40 13.77 32.77 5.24
CA GLN A 40 12.77 32.51 6.27
C GLN A 40 11.58 31.69 5.75
N GLU A 41 11.41 31.57 4.43
CA GLU A 41 10.31 30.83 3.83
C GLU A 41 10.71 29.40 3.46
N VAL A 42 9.95 28.45 3.99
CA VAL A 42 10.12 27.02 3.71
C VAL A 42 9.51 26.71 2.34
N HIS A 43 10.27 26.06 1.47
CA HIS A 43 9.84 25.72 0.12
C HIS A 43 8.60 24.78 0.14
N PRO A 44 7.62 24.95 -0.78
CA PRO A 44 6.38 24.15 -0.82
C PRO A 44 6.59 22.63 -0.86
N LEU A 45 7.73 22.18 -1.40
CA LEU A 45 8.10 20.76 -1.49
C LEU A 45 8.61 20.16 -0.17
N PHE A 46 8.82 20.94 0.89
CA PHE A 46 9.26 20.43 2.20
C PHE A 46 8.30 19.37 2.75
N ARG A 47 6.98 19.55 2.55
CA ARG A 47 5.96 18.54 2.92
C ARG A 47 6.08 17.22 2.17
N LYS A 48 6.76 17.21 1.01
CA LYS A 48 6.99 16.03 0.17
C LYS A 48 8.36 15.39 0.45
N MET A 49 9.14 15.91 1.40
CA MET A 49 10.40 15.26 1.80
C MET A 49 10.12 13.88 2.43
N PRO A 50 10.88 12.84 2.06
CA PRO A 50 10.78 11.54 2.73
C PRO A 50 11.14 11.70 4.21
N GLY A 51 10.27 11.26 5.11
CA GLY A 51 10.37 11.50 6.56
C GLY A 51 9.12 12.13 7.18
N SER A 52 8.01 12.20 6.44
CA SER A 52 6.68 12.42 7.02
C SER A 52 6.40 11.38 8.10
N LYS A 53 5.77 11.82 9.21
CA LYS A 53 5.42 10.95 10.35
C LYS A 53 4.76 9.66 9.84
N PRO A 54 5.07 8.50 10.42
CA PRO A 54 4.47 7.24 9.99
C PRO A 54 2.95 7.35 10.06
N THR A 55 2.27 6.96 8.98
CA THR A 55 0.82 6.90 8.94
C THR A 55 0.35 5.89 9.99
N VAL A 56 -0.27 6.38 11.06
CA VAL A 56 -0.86 5.53 12.10
C VAL A 56 -2.25 5.11 11.61
N VAL A 57 -2.40 3.84 11.29
CA VAL A 57 -3.70 3.24 10.97
C VAL A 57 -4.27 2.63 12.24
N LYS A 58 -5.49 3.07 12.62
CA LYS A 58 -6.24 2.49 13.74
C LYS A 58 -7.25 1.49 13.18
N PHE A 59 -7.30 0.31 13.78
CA PHE A 59 -8.26 -0.74 13.43
C PHE A 59 -9.18 -1.00 14.62
N GLU A 60 -10.48 -1.07 14.35
CA GLU A 60 -11.47 -1.48 15.35
C GLU A 60 -11.64 -3.00 15.31
N ALA A 61 -11.82 -3.59 16.49
CA ALA A 61 -12.11 -5.01 16.58
C ALA A 61 -13.55 -5.27 16.10
N TYR A 62 -13.78 -6.44 15.51
CA TYR A 62 -15.08 -6.88 15.05
C TYR A 62 -15.51 -8.08 15.90
N PRO A 63 -16.21 -7.85 17.03
CA PRO A 63 -16.49 -8.88 18.01
C PRO A 63 -17.55 -9.89 17.53
N ASP A 64 -18.48 -9.47 16.68
CA ASP A 64 -19.61 -10.30 16.22
C ASP A 64 -19.15 -11.56 15.48
N ASN A 65 -18.02 -11.49 14.79
CA ASN A 65 -17.42 -12.65 14.14
C ASN A 65 -15.89 -12.61 14.22
N PRO A 66 -15.29 -13.29 15.22
CA PRO A 66 -13.85 -13.33 15.41
C PRO A 66 -13.08 -13.94 14.23
N ASN A 67 -13.70 -14.81 13.43
CA ASN A 67 -13.04 -15.51 12.31
C ASN A 67 -12.74 -14.59 11.13
N ILE A 68 -13.46 -13.48 11.00
CA ILE A 68 -13.20 -12.44 9.99
C ILE A 68 -12.57 -11.18 10.60
N CYS A 69 -12.35 -11.18 11.92
CA CYS A 69 -11.78 -10.03 12.60
C CYS A 69 -10.27 -9.92 12.35
N PHE A 70 -9.88 -8.84 11.67
CA PHE A 70 -8.48 -8.51 11.42
C PHE A 70 -7.67 -8.36 12.71
N VAL A 71 -8.20 -7.69 13.74
CA VAL A 71 -7.50 -7.44 15.01
C VAL A 71 -7.16 -8.76 15.72
N THR A 72 -8.14 -9.65 15.82
CA THR A 72 -7.95 -10.98 16.45
C THR A 72 -6.92 -11.80 15.68
N THR A 73 -7.04 -11.83 14.35
CA THR A 73 -6.10 -12.54 13.47
C THR A 73 -4.68 -12.01 13.60
N LEU A 74 -4.51 -10.69 13.65
CA LEU A 74 -3.21 -10.04 13.78
C LEU A 74 -2.55 -10.35 15.12
N LYS A 75 -3.30 -10.28 16.23
CA LYS A 75 -2.80 -10.66 17.57
C LYS A 75 -2.33 -12.11 17.60
N ALA A 76 -3.13 -13.03 17.05
CA ALA A 76 -2.76 -14.44 16.98
C ALA A 76 -1.50 -14.67 16.15
N TYR A 77 -1.35 -13.97 15.01
CA TYR A 77 -0.17 -14.05 14.16
C TYR A 77 1.09 -13.53 14.87
N LEU A 78 1.02 -12.37 15.53
CA LEU A 78 2.14 -11.79 16.27
C LEU A 78 2.61 -12.72 17.40
N ASN A 79 1.68 -13.29 18.17
CA ASN A 79 2.00 -14.24 19.24
C ASN A 79 2.72 -15.48 18.69
N ARG A 80 2.20 -16.09 17.63
CA ARG A 80 2.77 -17.31 17.02
C ARG A 80 4.14 -17.09 16.38
N THR A 81 4.39 -15.89 15.86
CA THR A 81 5.65 -15.56 15.18
C THR A 81 6.70 -14.91 16.10
N SER A 82 6.34 -14.57 17.34
CA SER A 82 7.19 -13.83 18.28
C SER A 82 8.60 -14.41 18.43
N SER A 83 8.71 -15.71 18.69
CA SER A 83 9.98 -16.43 18.86
C SER A 83 10.78 -16.61 17.56
N LEU A 84 10.13 -16.50 16.40
CA LEU A 84 10.73 -16.75 15.08
C LEU A 84 11.33 -15.50 14.44
N ARG A 85 11.02 -14.31 14.97
CA ARG A 85 11.34 -13.02 14.32
C ARG A 85 12.81 -12.67 14.31
N GLY A 86 13.61 -13.14 15.27
CA GLY A 86 15.07 -12.93 15.29
C GLY A 86 15.52 -11.47 15.07
N GLY A 87 14.71 -10.48 15.49
CA GLY A 87 14.97 -9.04 15.28
C GLY A 87 14.27 -8.39 14.09
N ALA A 88 13.50 -9.13 13.29
CA ALA A 88 12.72 -8.58 12.18
C ALA A 88 11.63 -7.59 12.66
N GLN A 89 11.71 -6.34 12.17
CA GLN A 89 10.71 -5.29 12.47
C GLN A 89 9.49 -5.31 11.54
N GLN A 90 9.59 -5.97 10.38
CA GLN A 90 8.46 -6.06 9.44
C GLN A 90 7.33 -6.92 10.02
N LEU A 91 6.09 -6.56 9.69
CA LEU A 91 4.93 -7.29 10.17
C LEU A 91 4.99 -8.75 9.73
N PHE A 92 5.12 -9.01 8.43
CA PHE A 92 5.13 -10.36 7.88
C PHE A 92 6.54 -10.94 7.73
N ILE A 93 6.69 -12.18 8.16
CA ILE A 93 7.89 -13.01 7.97
C ILE A 93 7.55 -14.27 7.17
N SER A 94 8.57 -14.88 6.55
CA SER A 94 8.45 -16.15 5.86
C SER A 94 7.96 -17.24 6.81
N HIS A 95 7.20 -18.21 6.29
CA HIS A 95 6.75 -19.38 7.05
C HIS A 95 7.75 -20.55 6.98
N TYR A 96 8.81 -20.46 6.16
CA TYR A 96 9.89 -21.45 6.07
C TYR A 96 11.22 -20.84 6.53
N LYS A 97 12.11 -21.70 7.04
CA LYS A 97 13.46 -21.29 7.47
C LYS A 97 14.33 -20.91 6.26
N PRO A 98 15.17 -19.87 6.36
CA PRO A 98 15.24 -18.91 7.46
C PRO A 98 14.03 -17.96 7.46
N PHE A 99 13.43 -17.69 8.64
CA PHE A 99 12.21 -16.89 8.84
C PHE A 99 12.43 -15.39 8.61
N LYS A 100 12.84 -15.04 7.40
CA LYS A 100 13.19 -13.67 6.99
C LYS A 100 11.95 -12.83 6.73
N PRO A 101 12.05 -11.49 6.82
CA PRO A 101 10.99 -10.61 6.34
C PRO A 101 10.63 -10.87 4.88
N VAL A 102 9.34 -10.79 4.55
CA VAL A 102 8.86 -11.07 3.18
C VAL A 102 8.81 -9.81 2.32
N SER A 103 9.02 -10.00 1.01
CA SER A 103 8.84 -8.96 0.00
C SER A 103 7.37 -8.75 -0.36
N GLY A 104 7.07 -7.61 -0.98
CA GLY A 104 5.74 -7.33 -1.55
C GLY A 104 5.29 -8.39 -2.57
N ASP A 105 6.20 -8.91 -3.38
CA ASP A 105 5.90 -9.97 -4.37
C ASP A 105 5.46 -11.27 -3.71
N THR A 106 6.00 -11.58 -2.53
CA THR A 106 5.60 -12.76 -1.75
C THR A 106 4.18 -12.61 -1.23
N ILE A 107 3.85 -11.42 -0.70
CA ILE A 107 2.49 -11.10 -0.26
C ILE A 107 1.51 -11.16 -1.44
N SER A 108 1.87 -10.59 -2.59
CA SER A 108 1.05 -10.63 -3.81
C SER A 108 0.74 -12.07 -4.25
N ARG A 109 1.75 -12.96 -4.19
CA ARG A 109 1.57 -14.39 -4.46
C ARG A 109 0.65 -15.07 -3.45
N TRP A 110 0.76 -14.76 -2.16
CA TRP A 110 -0.15 -15.30 -1.13
C TRP A 110 -1.59 -14.86 -1.37
N VAL A 111 -1.83 -13.58 -1.68
CA VAL A 111 -3.17 -13.08 -2.01
C VAL A 111 -3.73 -13.80 -3.22
N LYS A 112 -2.94 -13.94 -4.30
CA LYS A 112 -3.36 -14.68 -5.49
C LYS A 112 -3.71 -16.14 -5.17
N ALA A 113 -2.90 -16.81 -4.34
CA ALA A 113 -3.16 -18.19 -3.93
C ALA A 113 -4.45 -18.32 -3.11
N VAL A 114 -4.74 -17.36 -2.22
CA VAL A 114 -6.00 -17.32 -1.47
C VAL A 114 -7.18 -17.10 -2.42
N MET A 115 -7.08 -16.17 -3.36
CA MET A 115 -8.12 -15.94 -4.36
C MET A 115 -8.44 -17.22 -5.15
N GLN A 116 -7.41 -17.93 -5.64
CA GLN A 116 -7.58 -19.21 -6.34
C GLN A 116 -8.26 -20.27 -5.47
N LYS A 117 -7.83 -20.41 -4.22
CA LYS A 117 -8.42 -21.37 -3.28
C LYS A 117 -9.87 -21.05 -2.93
N SER A 118 -10.26 -19.78 -3.01
CA SER A 118 -11.64 -19.32 -2.85
C SER A 118 -12.47 -19.43 -4.14
N GLY A 119 -11.95 -20.05 -5.21
CA GLY A 119 -12.67 -20.23 -6.47
C GLY A 119 -12.72 -18.99 -7.37
N ILE A 120 -11.92 -17.95 -7.08
CA ILE A 120 -11.86 -16.75 -7.91
C ILE A 120 -10.91 -17.00 -9.09
N ASP A 121 -11.37 -16.73 -10.31
CA ASP A 121 -10.51 -16.78 -11.49
C ASP A 121 -9.45 -15.66 -11.44
N VAL A 122 -8.21 -16.04 -11.17
CA VAL A 122 -7.10 -15.10 -11.07
C VAL A 122 -6.47 -14.70 -12.40
N ASN A 123 -6.90 -15.32 -13.52
CA ASN A 123 -6.55 -14.83 -14.84
C ASN A 123 -7.30 -13.54 -15.15
N LEU A 124 -8.57 -13.49 -14.76
CA LEU A 124 -9.44 -12.31 -14.82
C LEU A 124 -9.19 -11.33 -13.66
N PHE A 125 -9.19 -11.80 -12.41
CA PHE A 125 -9.08 -10.95 -11.22
C PHE A 125 -7.69 -11.04 -10.58
N LYS A 126 -6.96 -9.94 -10.60
CA LYS A 126 -5.62 -9.87 -9.99
C LYS A 126 -5.73 -9.44 -8.51
N PRO A 127 -4.67 -9.61 -7.69
CA PRO A 127 -4.68 -9.16 -6.30
C PRO A 127 -5.18 -7.72 -6.07
N HIS A 128 -4.86 -6.80 -6.99
CA HIS A 128 -5.32 -5.40 -6.92
C HIS A 128 -6.84 -5.23 -7.12
N SER A 129 -7.51 -6.19 -7.76
CA SER A 129 -8.98 -6.20 -7.93
C SER A 129 -9.71 -6.28 -6.59
N THR A 130 -9.09 -6.83 -5.55
CA THR A 130 -9.63 -6.86 -4.18
C THR A 130 -9.96 -5.45 -3.67
N ARG A 131 -9.09 -4.46 -3.97
CA ARG A 131 -9.30 -3.08 -3.58
C ARG A 131 -10.52 -2.47 -4.29
N ALA A 132 -10.61 -2.68 -5.60
CA ALA A 132 -11.75 -2.21 -6.41
C ALA A 132 -13.07 -2.84 -5.96
N ALA A 133 -13.06 -4.15 -5.67
CA ALA A 133 -14.23 -4.87 -5.17
C ALA A 133 -14.70 -4.32 -3.80
N ALA A 134 -13.76 -4.11 -2.86
CA ALA A 134 -14.08 -3.58 -1.53
C ALA A 134 -14.72 -2.19 -1.61
N THR A 135 -14.13 -1.27 -2.38
CA THR A 135 -14.64 0.10 -2.51
C THR A 135 -15.95 0.17 -3.30
N SER A 136 -16.12 -0.68 -4.32
CA SER A 136 -17.39 -0.79 -5.06
C SER A 136 -18.50 -1.33 -4.16
N LYS A 137 -18.21 -2.33 -3.32
CA LYS A 137 -19.19 -2.86 -2.35
C LYS A 137 -19.56 -1.83 -1.28
N ALA A 138 -18.61 -1.04 -0.81
CA ALA A 138 -18.88 0.05 0.13
C ALA A 138 -19.83 1.10 -0.49
N LEU A 139 -19.61 1.46 -1.75
CA LEU A 139 -20.49 2.35 -2.50
C LEU A 139 -21.91 1.77 -2.64
N LEU A 140 -22.03 0.47 -2.98
CA LEU A 140 -23.31 -0.24 -3.04
C LEU A 140 -24.03 -0.33 -1.68
N LYS A 141 -23.29 -0.23 -0.58
CA LYS A 141 -23.83 -0.15 0.79
C LYS A 141 -24.06 1.28 1.25
N SER A 142 -24.11 2.22 0.31
CA SER A 142 -24.42 3.64 0.56
C SER A 142 -23.43 4.35 1.49
N VAL A 143 -22.19 3.86 1.59
CA VAL A 143 -21.12 4.61 2.28
C VAL A 143 -20.80 5.86 1.46
N PRO A 144 -20.76 7.06 2.07
CA PRO A 144 -20.47 8.30 1.35
C PRO A 144 -19.17 8.23 0.57
N LEU A 145 -19.18 8.72 -0.68
CA LEU A 145 -18.01 8.65 -1.57
C LEU A 145 -16.79 9.33 -0.95
N GLU A 146 -16.98 10.50 -0.33
CA GLU A 146 -15.91 11.23 0.38
C GLU A 146 -15.24 10.38 1.46
N HIS A 147 -16.01 9.58 2.19
CA HIS A 147 -15.50 8.69 3.23
C HIS A 147 -14.72 7.53 2.59
N ILE A 148 -15.22 6.94 1.50
CA ILE A 148 -14.51 5.91 0.73
C ILE A 148 -13.17 6.45 0.20
N LEU A 149 -13.17 7.66 -0.39
CA LEU A 149 -11.95 8.29 -0.92
C LEU A 149 -10.93 8.54 0.20
N SER A 150 -11.39 9.06 1.35
CA SER A 150 -10.55 9.30 2.53
C SER A 150 -9.91 8.01 3.04
N VAL A 151 -10.70 6.96 3.28
CA VAL A 151 -10.24 5.66 3.79
C VAL A 151 -9.33 4.95 2.78
N ALA A 152 -9.64 5.06 1.49
CA ALA A 152 -8.82 4.47 0.43
C ALA A 152 -7.58 5.32 0.10
N GLY A 153 -7.40 6.51 0.67
CA GLY A 153 -6.26 7.39 0.42
C GLY A 153 -6.24 7.97 -1.00
N TRP A 154 -7.40 8.28 -1.56
CA TRP A 154 -7.54 8.98 -2.85
C TRP A 154 -7.96 10.42 -2.67
N SER A 155 -7.31 11.32 -3.41
CA SER A 155 -7.64 12.75 -3.44
C SER A 155 -8.63 13.11 -4.55
N SER A 156 -8.92 12.20 -5.48
CA SER A 156 -9.78 12.46 -6.65
C SER A 156 -10.82 11.36 -6.83
N SER A 157 -12.07 11.78 -6.97
CA SER A 157 -13.21 10.94 -7.36
C SER A 157 -13.05 10.38 -8.78
N ASP A 158 -12.39 11.09 -9.69
CA ASP A 158 -12.17 10.63 -11.07
C ASP A 158 -11.27 9.39 -11.12
N THR A 159 -10.25 9.37 -10.25
CA THR A 159 -9.36 8.21 -10.10
C THR A 159 -10.16 7.00 -9.59
N PHE A 160 -11.06 7.22 -8.63
CA PHE A 160 -11.96 6.18 -8.15
C PHE A 160 -12.91 5.68 -9.25
N ALA A 161 -13.63 6.58 -9.91
CA ALA A 161 -14.58 6.25 -10.96
C ALA A 161 -13.94 5.46 -12.10
N LYS A 162 -12.75 5.88 -12.55
CA LYS A 162 -12.06 5.26 -13.69
C LYS A 162 -11.49 3.88 -13.36
N PHE A 163 -10.83 3.73 -12.20
CA PHE A 163 -10.03 2.55 -11.91
C PHE A 163 -10.66 1.58 -10.92
N TYR A 164 -11.54 2.05 -10.05
CA TYR A 164 -11.97 1.29 -8.87
C TYR A 164 -13.49 1.10 -8.74
N SER A 165 -14.31 1.97 -9.36
CA SER A 165 -15.74 1.75 -9.52
C SER A 165 -15.98 0.75 -10.64
N LYS A 166 -16.04 -0.53 -10.29
CA LYS A 166 -16.25 -1.64 -11.24
C LYS A 166 -17.63 -2.25 -11.01
N PRO A 167 -18.37 -2.63 -12.07
CA PRO A 167 -19.63 -3.34 -11.91
C PRO A 167 -19.37 -4.65 -11.17
N VAL A 168 -20.18 -4.93 -10.16
CA VAL A 168 -20.18 -6.23 -9.51
C VAL A 168 -20.87 -7.19 -10.47
N ILE A 169 -20.12 -8.14 -11.03
CA ILE A 169 -20.69 -9.15 -11.92
C ILE A 169 -21.67 -9.97 -11.08
N ASN A 170 -22.97 -9.79 -11.33
CA ASN A 170 -23.97 -10.70 -10.82
C ASN A 170 -24.08 -11.87 -11.79
N THR A 171 -23.85 -13.10 -11.30
CA THR A 171 -24.00 -14.32 -12.09
C THR A 171 -25.45 -14.74 -12.26
N ASP A 172 -26.37 -14.06 -11.58
CA ASP A 172 -27.79 -14.18 -11.92
C ASP A 172 -27.98 -13.63 -13.34
N SER A 173 -28.17 -14.54 -14.28
CA SER A 173 -28.58 -14.17 -15.63
C SER A 173 -29.76 -13.22 -15.52
N PHE A 174 -29.74 -12.13 -16.31
CA PHE A 174 -30.90 -11.25 -16.48
C PHE A 174 -32.18 -12.06 -16.77
N SER A 175 -32.06 -13.21 -17.45
CA SER A 175 -33.13 -14.18 -17.69
C SER A 175 -33.73 -14.78 -16.41
N ASN A 176 -32.92 -15.09 -15.41
CA ASN A 176 -33.37 -15.76 -14.18
C ASN A 176 -34.15 -14.82 -13.26
N VAL A 177 -33.91 -13.51 -13.36
CA VAL A 177 -34.65 -12.48 -12.61
C VAL A 177 -35.99 -12.16 -13.28
N LEU A 178 -36.09 -12.29 -14.60
CA LEU A 178 -37.33 -12.04 -15.36
C LEU A 178 -38.29 -13.24 -15.43
N LEU A 179 -37.77 -14.48 -15.30
CA LEU A 179 -38.57 -15.71 -15.45
C LEU A 179 -39.10 -16.27 -14.12
N GLN A 180 -39.03 -15.50 -13.03
CA GLN A 180 -39.73 -15.81 -11.78
C GLN A 180 -41.01 -14.96 -11.72
N GLU A 181 -42.05 -15.41 -12.42
CA GLU A 181 -43.46 -15.12 -12.10
C GLU A 181 -44.09 -16.33 -11.41
#